data_AF-Q5RM11-F1
#
_entry.id   AF-Q5RM11-F1
#
_cell.length_a   1.000
_cell.length_b   1.000
_cell.length_c   1.000
_cell.angle_alpha   90.00
_cell.angle_beta   90.00
_cell.angle_gamma   90.00
#
_symmetry.space_group_name_H-M   'P 1'
#
loop_
_entity.id
_entity.type
_entity.pdbx_description
1 polymer ?
#
loop_
_entity_poly.entity_id
_entity_poly.type
_entity_poly.pdbx_seq_one_letter_code
_entity_poly.pdbx_strand_id
1 'polypeptide(L)' 'VTDIPATTGATFGQEIVCYESPRPSMGIHRFVFVLFRQLGRQTVYA' A
#
# COMPACT_ATOMS: atom_id res chain seq x y z
N VAL A 1 -1.80 0.73 1.74
CA VAL A 1 -2.72 -0.23 2.41
C VAL A 1 -2.00 -0.88 3.57
N THR A 2 -2.63 -0.89 4.74
CA THR A 2 -2.12 -1.46 5.99
C THR A 2 -2.99 -2.62 6.46
N ASP A 3 -2.59 -3.34 7.50
CA ASP A 3 -3.37 -4.37 8.19
C ASP A 3 -3.89 -5.51 7.30
N ILE A 4 -3.13 -5.87 6.25
CA ILE A 4 -3.46 -6.98 5.36
C ILE A 4 -3.24 -8.30 6.12
N PRO A 5 -4.28 -9.13 6.32
CA PRO A 5 -4.11 -10.45 6.95
C PRO A 5 -3.18 -11.34 6.11
N ALA A 6 -2.35 -12.16 6.78
CA ALA A 6 -1.49 -13.12 6.10
C ALA A 6 -2.32 -14.02 5.17
N THR A 7 -1.72 -14.39 4.03
CA THR A 7 -2.35 -15.18 2.96
C THR A 7 -3.58 -14.56 2.29
N THR A 8 -3.87 -13.27 2.55
CA THR A 8 -4.93 -12.50 1.86
C THR A 8 -4.32 -11.40 0.97
N GLY A 9 -5.11 -10.41 0.55
CA GLY A 9 -4.68 -9.32 -0.32
C GLY A 9 -5.13 -7.94 0.16
N ALA A 10 -4.73 -6.90 -0.58
CA ALA A 10 -4.98 -5.50 -0.21
C ALA A 10 -6.46 -5.16 0.03
N THR A 11 -7.40 -5.87 -0.61
CA THR A 11 -8.86 -5.70 -0.40
C THR A 11 -9.34 -6.10 1.00
N PHE A 12 -8.54 -6.87 1.75
CA PHE A 12 -8.82 -7.27 3.12
C PHE A 12 -8.09 -6.38 4.15
N GLY A 13 -7.23 -5.46 3.68
CA GLY A 13 -6.54 -4.49 4.51
C GLY A 13 -7.29 -3.17 4.66
N GLN A 14 -6.66 -2.21 5.32
CA GLN A 14 -7.15 -0.86 5.48
C GLN A 14 -6.43 0.09 4.51
N GLU A 15 -7.19 0.74 3.64
CA GLU A 15 -6.69 1.82 2.80
C GLU A 15 -6.67 3.12 3.60
N ILE A 16 -5.49 3.51 4.10
CA ILE A 16 -5.28 4.77 4.84
C ILE A 16 -4.86 5.94 3.94
N VAL A 17 -4.44 5.65 2.70
CA VAL A 17 -4.17 6.60 1.63
C VAL A 17 -4.75 6.00 0.36
N CYS A 18 -5.67 6.72 -0.29
CA CYS A 18 -6.33 6.25 -1.50
C CYS A 18 -5.33 6.06 -2.64
N TYR A 19 -5.49 5.00 -3.42
CA TYR A 19 -4.73 4.84 -4.66
C TYR A 19 -5.00 6.00 -5.63
N GLU A 20 -3.93 6.65 -6.09
CA GLU A 20 -3.97 7.58 -7.22
C GLU A 20 -3.28 6.95 -8.42
N SER A 21 -3.97 6.92 -9.57
CA SER A 21 -3.39 6.45 -10.82
C SER A 21 -2.21 7.34 -11.22
N PRO A 22 -1.04 6.76 -11.55
CA PRO A 22 0.12 7.54 -12.00
C PRO A 22 -0.16 8.49 -13.15
N ARG A 23 0.38 9.71 -13.07
CA ARG A 23 0.32 10.74 -14.13
C ARG A 23 1.71 11.31 -14.44
N PRO A 24 2.62 10.51 -15.02
CA PRO A 24 3.95 11.00 -15.36
C PRO A 24 3.86 12.08 -16.45
N SER A 25 4.64 13.15 -16.31
CA SER A 25 4.64 14.28 -17.24
C SER A 25 5.69 14.18 -18.34
N MET A 26 6.85 13.59 -18.07
CA MET A 26 7.95 13.44 -19.03
C MET A 26 8.96 12.37 -18.57
N GLY A 27 9.56 11.64 -19.52
CA GLY A 27 10.59 10.63 -19.24
C GLY A 27 10.03 9.29 -18.74
N ILE A 28 10.90 8.43 -18.21
CA ILE A 28 10.56 7.08 -17.73
C ILE A 28 10.43 7.08 -16.21
N HIS A 29 9.27 6.67 -15.69
CA HIS A 29 8.97 6.64 -14.25
C HIS A 29 8.81 5.19 -13.78
N ARG A 30 9.41 4.85 -12.64
CA ARG A 30 9.26 3.52 -12.01
C ARG A 30 8.19 3.61 -10.92
N PHE A 31 7.19 2.74 -11.00
CA PHE A 31 6.17 2.58 -9.97
C PHE A 31 6.43 1.29 -9.23
N VAL A 32 6.63 1.38 -7.91
CA VAL A 32 7.15 0.28 -7.10
C VAL A 32 6.14 -0.06 -6.02
N PHE A 33 5.86 -1.36 -5.88
CA PHE A 33 5.11 -1.90 -4.76
C PHE A 33 6.10 -2.50 -3.74
N VAL A 34 5.86 -2.24 -2.45
CA VAL A 34 6.68 -2.77 -1.36
C VAL A 34 5.77 -3.35 -0.30
N LEU A 35 6.16 -4.49 0.30
CA LEU A 35 5.43 -5.16 1.36
C LEU A 35 6.30 -5.25 2.62
N PHE A 36 5.73 -4.87 3.75
CA PHE A 36 6.38 -4.95 5.06
C PHE A 36 5.55 -5.84 5.99
N ARG A 37 6.22 -6.59 6.87
CA ARG A 37 5.57 -7.29 7.97
C ARG A 37 5.37 -6.33 9.14
N GLN A 38 4.13 -6.08 9.54
CA GLN A 38 3.81 -5.24 10.70
C GLN A 38 4.12 -5.98 12.02
N LEU A 39 4.46 -5.21 13.05
CA LEU A 39 4.66 -5.73 14.42
C LEU A 39 3.33 -6.16 15.07
N GLY A 40 2.23 -5.55 14.66
CA GLY A 40 0.87 -5.86 15.09
C GLY A 40 -0.16 -5.13 14.23
N ARG A 41 -1.44 -5.52 14.34
CA ARG A 41 -2.54 -4.84 13.65
C ARG A 41 -2.77 -3.44 14.25
N GLN A 42 -3.22 -2.48 13.45
CA GLN A 42 -3.56 -1.11 13.88
C GLN A 42 -2.39 -0.33 14.50
N THR A 43 -1.16 -0.62 14.05
CA THR A 43 0.08 0.03 14.52
C THR A 43 0.64 1.06 13.54
N VAL A 44 -0.03 1.28 12.41
CA VAL A 44 0.39 2.23 11.36
C VAL A 44 -0.67 3.32 11.22
N TYR A 45 -0.22 4.58 11.17
CA TYR A 45 -1.04 5.77 11.06
C TYR A 45 -0.64 6.58 9.82
N ALA A 46 -1.57 7.36 9.25
CA ALA A 46 -1.36 8.21 8.08
C ALA A 46 -0.96 9.64 8.45
#